data_AF-A0A5M3MMJ3-F1
#
_entry.id   AF-A0A5M3MMJ3-F1
#
_cell.length_a   1.000
_cell.length_b   1.000
_cell.length_c   1.000
_cell.angle_alpha   90.00
_cell.angle_beta   90.00
_cell.angle_gamma   90.00
#
_symmetry.space_group_name_H-M   'P 1'
#
loop_
_entity.id
_entity.type
_entity.pdbx_description
1 polymer ?
#
loop_
_entity_poly.entity_id
_entity_poly.type
_entity_poly.pdbx_seq_one_letter_code
_entity_poly.pdbx_strand_id
1 'polypeptide(L)'
;GGIYDSNERQPHAKCLPGTRTELLQSLTALVNEGNTDTRKIIWLSGESGSGKSVIAHTLADQLRQEGELAGTFFFSRKHTKRSTFNRFFLTIAYQLGLQHPLAQGLIMKAISDDPALLTPEKSRLDQLEKLVALPLKQLAR
;
A
#
# COMPACT_ATOMS: atom_id res chain seq x y z
N GLY A 1 9.05 -7.24 -5.04
CA GLY A 1 9.44 -6.94 -3.65
C GLY A 1 8.31 -6.59 -2.71
N GLY A 2 7.87 -5.33 -2.68
CA GLY A 2 7.08 -4.78 -1.55
C GLY A 2 5.59 -5.11 -1.56
N ILE A 3 5.05 -5.47 -2.72
CA ILE A 3 3.62 -5.72 -2.95
C ILE A 3 3.18 -7.00 -2.21
N TYR A 4 1.91 -7.08 -1.83
CA TYR A 4 1.34 -8.21 -1.09
C TYR A 4 1.53 -9.56 -1.80
N ASP A 5 1.48 -9.62 -3.13
CA ASP A 5 1.60 -10.81 -4.00
C ASP A 5 3.01 -11.02 -4.60
N SER A 6 4.03 -10.33 -4.08
CA SER A 6 5.40 -10.48 -4.57
C SER A 6 6.00 -11.86 -4.26
N ASN A 7 6.56 -12.55 -5.25
CA ASN A 7 7.28 -13.83 -5.09
C ASN A 7 8.36 -13.82 -3.99
N GLU A 8 9.03 -12.69 -3.77
CA GLU A 8 10.00 -12.47 -2.66
C GLU A 8 9.38 -12.63 -1.24
N ARG A 9 8.07 -12.86 -1.13
CA ARG A 9 7.34 -13.05 0.12
C ARG A 9 6.69 -14.42 0.25
N GLN A 10 6.98 -15.35 -0.65
CA GLN A 10 6.45 -16.70 -0.54
C GLN A 10 7.06 -17.44 0.67
N PRO A 11 6.26 -18.25 1.40
CA PRO A 11 4.82 -18.42 1.23
C PRO A 11 4.03 -17.19 1.71
N HIS A 12 3.00 -16.81 0.96
CA HIS A 12 2.06 -15.75 1.35
C HIS A 12 1.18 -16.25 2.49
N ALA A 13 1.66 -16.12 3.72
CA ALA A 13 0.91 -16.54 4.90
C ALA A 13 -0.39 -15.73 5.00
N LYS A 14 -1.52 -16.43 4.89
CA LYS A 14 -2.89 -15.94 5.13
C LYS A 14 -3.44 -16.52 6.42
N CYS A 15 -4.43 -15.86 7.01
CA CYS A 15 -5.18 -16.42 8.12
C CYS A 15 -5.78 -17.75 7.69
N LEU A 16 -5.76 -18.74 8.60
CA LEU A 16 -6.42 -20.01 8.34
C LEU A 16 -7.94 -19.78 8.22
N PRO A 17 -8.64 -20.52 7.34
CA PRO A 17 -10.09 -20.40 7.22
C PRO A 17 -10.78 -20.49 8.59
N GLY A 18 -11.72 -19.59 8.85
CA GLY A 18 -12.46 -19.54 10.12
C GLY A 18 -11.70 -18.94 11.31
N THR A 19 -10.45 -18.49 11.14
CA THR A 19 -9.68 -17.82 12.22
C THR A 19 -9.66 -16.32 12.06
N ARG A 20 -9.60 -15.58 13.20
CA ARG A 20 -9.48 -14.11 13.23
C ARG A 20 -10.59 -13.37 12.46
N THR A 21 -11.72 -14.03 12.24
CA THR A 21 -12.86 -13.53 11.45
C THR A 21 -13.44 -12.24 12.03
N GLU A 22 -13.72 -12.20 13.32
CA GLU A 22 -14.26 -11.01 14.01
C GLU A 22 -13.34 -9.79 13.87
N LEU A 23 -12.02 -10.01 13.98
CA LEU A 23 -11.03 -8.95 13.80
C LEU A 23 -10.98 -8.47 12.36
N LEU A 24 -10.95 -9.38 11.38
CA LEU A 24 -10.95 -9.03 9.96
C LEU A 24 -12.24 -8.28 9.57
N GLN A 25 -13.39 -8.70 10.09
CA GLN A 25 -14.67 -8.02 9.89
C GLN A 25 -14.64 -6.60 10.49
N SER A 26 -14.14 -6.45 11.72
CA SER A 26 -13.97 -5.14 12.36
C SER A 26 -13.05 -4.24 11.54
N LEU A 27 -11.93 -4.76 11.04
CA LEU A 27 -11.00 -4.02 10.20
C LEU A 27 -11.64 -3.60 8.87
N THR A 28 -12.41 -4.48 8.24
CA THR A 28 -13.12 -4.20 7.00
C THR A 28 -14.20 -3.12 7.21
N ALA A 29 -14.95 -3.19 8.30
CA ALA A 29 -15.91 -2.16 8.69
C ALA A 29 -15.22 -0.80 8.88
N LEU A 30 -14.08 -0.76 9.57
CA LEU A 30 -13.30 0.47 9.75
C LEU A 30 -12.82 1.07 8.42
N VAL A 31 -12.45 0.24 7.45
CA VAL A 31 -12.09 0.70 6.10
C VAL A 31 -13.29 1.28 5.37
N ASN A 32 -14.46 0.63 5.48
CA ASN A 32 -15.68 1.00 4.75
C ASN A 32 -16.52 2.12 5.41
N GLU A 33 -16.27 2.44 6.67
CA GLU A 33 -16.90 3.56 7.37
C GLU A 33 -16.53 4.88 6.67
N GLY A 34 -17.39 5.33 5.74
CA GLY A 34 -17.22 6.46 4.82
C GLY A 34 -17.25 7.86 5.46
N ASN A 35 -16.73 8.01 6.68
CA ASN A 35 -16.58 9.33 7.28
C ASN A 35 -15.38 10.04 6.62
N THR A 36 -15.70 10.89 5.64
CA THR A 36 -14.78 11.61 4.74
C THR A 36 -13.76 12.52 5.43
N ASP A 37 -13.89 12.72 6.74
CA ASP A 37 -13.10 13.68 7.51
C ASP A 37 -11.92 13.07 8.31
N THR A 38 -11.71 11.74 8.24
CA THR A 38 -10.69 11.09 9.08
C THR A 38 -9.63 10.36 8.26
N ARG A 39 -8.37 10.82 8.36
CA ARG A 39 -7.20 10.04 8.00
C ARG A 39 -7.12 8.84 8.95
N LYS A 40 -7.55 7.66 8.51
CA LYS A 40 -7.54 6.45 9.34
C LYS A 40 -6.17 5.77 9.28
N ILE A 41 -5.42 5.86 10.38
CA ILE A 41 -4.27 4.99 10.62
C ILE A 41 -4.74 3.87 11.54
N ILE A 42 -4.73 2.64 11.04
CA ILE A 42 -5.05 1.45 11.83
C ILE A 42 -3.75 0.90 12.41
N TRP A 43 -3.66 0.84 13.74
CA TRP A 43 -2.52 0.26 14.45
C TRP A 43 -2.88 -1.13 14.99
N LEU A 44 -2.32 -2.18 14.38
CA LEU A 44 -2.49 -3.55 14.86
C LEU A 44 -1.34 -3.93 15.80
N SER A 45 -1.60 -3.96 17.11
CA SER A 45 -0.65 -4.36 18.15
C SER A 45 -0.90 -5.80 18.64
N GLY A 46 0.13 -6.40 19.27
CA GLY A 46 0.05 -7.74 19.83
C GLY A 46 1.43 -8.38 19.96
N GLU A 47 1.50 -9.51 20.65
CA GLU A 47 2.76 -10.21 20.96
C GLU A 47 3.54 -10.66 19.71
N SER A 48 4.85 -10.84 19.85
CA SER A 48 5.66 -11.41 18.77
C SER A 48 5.11 -12.78 18.37
N GLY A 49 5.05 -13.06 17.06
CA GLY A 49 4.49 -14.32 16.55
C GLY A 49 2.97 -14.40 16.50
N SER A 50 2.21 -13.41 16.99
CA SER A 50 0.74 -13.44 16.99
C SER A 50 0.05 -13.38 15.62
N GLY A 51 0.83 -13.32 14.53
CA GLY A 51 0.28 -13.31 13.16
C GLY A 51 -0.17 -11.95 12.64
N LYS A 52 0.25 -10.82 13.23
CA LYS A 52 -0.12 -9.47 12.75
C LYS A 52 0.11 -9.25 11.24
N SER A 53 1.28 -9.65 10.74
CA SER A 53 1.60 -9.54 9.31
C SER A 53 0.72 -10.44 8.44
N VAL A 54 0.24 -11.56 8.98
CA VAL A 54 -0.68 -12.49 8.33
C VAL A 54 -2.07 -11.87 8.23
N ILE A 55 -2.53 -11.20 9.29
CA ILE A 55 -3.80 -10.45 9.31
C ILE A 55 -3.76 -9.32 8.27
N ALA A 56 -2.70 -8.51 8.27
CA ALA A 56 -2.55 -7.41 7.29
C ALA A 56 -2.49 -7.91 5.84
N HIS A 57 -1.84 -9.06 5.60
CA HIS A 57 -1.81 -9.69 4.28
C HIS A 57 -3.18 -10.21 3.86
N THR A 58 -3.90 -10.86 4.77
CA THR A 58 -5.26 -11.38 4.53
C THR A 58 -6.23 -10.26 4.21
N LEU A 59 -6.21 -9.16 4.99
CA LEU A 59 -7.04 -7.99 4.74
C LEU A 59 -6.73 -7.36 3.38
N ALA A 60 -5.45 -7.23 3.01
CA ALA A 60 -5.08 -6.70 1.70
C ALA A 60 -5.61 -7.58 0.56
N ASP A 61 -5.55 -8.91 0.69
CA ASP A 61 -6.10 -9.81 -0.32
C ASP A 61 -7.63 -9.72 -0.44
N GLN A 62 -8.33 -9.54 0.69
CA GLN A 62 -9.79 -9.29 0.70
C GLN A 62 -10.14 -7.98 -0.03
N LEU A 63 -9.50 -6.87 0.34
CA LEU A 63 -9.73 -5.57 -0.31
C LEU A 63 -9.40 -5.59 -1.79
N ARG A 64 -8.41 -6.37 -2.21
CA ARG A 64 -8.11 -6.55 -3.64
C ARG A 64 -9.23 -7.29 -4.37
N GLN A 65 -9.74 -8.36 -3.79
CA GLN A 65 -10.84 -9.14 -4.38
C GLN A 65 -12.10 -8.27 -4.53
N GLU A 66 -12.29 -7.31 -3.63
CA GLU A 66 -13.38 -6.34 -3.66
C GLU A 66 -13.10 -5.13 -4.60
N GLY A 67 -11.88 -4.98 -5.12
CA GLY A 67 -11.50 -3.85 -5.98
C GLY A 67 -11.19 -2.55 -5.22
N GLU A 68 -11.14 -2.59 -3.89
CA GLU A 68 -10.97 -1.44 -3.00
C GLU A 68 -9.50 -1.19 -2.60
N LEU A 69 -8.59 -2.13 -2.94
CA LEU A 69 -7.17 -2.00 -2.60
C LEU A 69 -6.40 -1.08 -3.57
N ALA A 70 -6.11 0.14 -3.15
CA ALA A 70 -5.28 1.08 -3.93
C ALA A 70 -3.80 0.67 -4.07
N GLY A 71 -3.25 -0.07 -3.11
CA GLY A 71 -1.87 -0.54 -3.15
C GLY A 71 -1.32 -0.99 -1.81
N THR A 72 -0.18 -1.68 -1.85
CA THR A 72 0.48 -2.23 -0.65
C THR A 72 1.99 -2.04 -0.68
N PHE A 73 2.57 -1.93 0.51
CA PHE A 73 4.01 -2.06 0.71
C PHE A 73 4.33 -2.66 2.08
N PHE A 74 5.11 -3.74 2.09
CA PHE A 74 5.49 -4.42 3.32
C PHE A 74 6.98 -4.27 3.59
N PHE A 75 7.30 -3.42 4.58
CA PHE A 75 8.65 -3.24 5.08
C PHE A 75 9.22 -4.53 5.66
N SER A 76 10.51 -4.77 5.44
CA SER A 76 11.24 -5.90 6.03
C SER A 76 12.70 -5.56 6.24
N ARG A 77 13.16 -5.70 7.48
CA ARG A 77 14.58 -5.53 7.86
C ARG A 77 15.50 -6.54 7.17
N LYS A 78 14.97 -7.68 6.74
CA LYS A 78 15.73 -8.76 6.09
C LYS A 78 15.95 -8.52 4.59
N HIS A 79 15.34 -7.50 3.99
CA HIS A 79 15.47 -7.22 2.56
C HIS A 79 15.87 -5.77 2.34
N THR A 80 17.06 -5.56 1.78
CA THR A 80 17.65 -4.24 1.51
C THR A 80 16.74 -3.30 0.72
N LYS A 81 15.94 -3.83 -0.21
CA LYS A 81 14.98 -3.06 -1.01
C LYS A 81 13.71 -2.65 -0.25
N ARG A 82 13.45 -3.25 0.92
CA ARG A 82 12.24 -3.07 1.74
C ARG A 82 12.56 -2.66 3.18
N SER A 83 13.83 -2.50 3.51
CA SER A 83 14.29 -2.02 4.81
C SER A 83 14.34 -0.50 4.89
N THR A 84 14.15 0.20 3.77
CA THR A 84 14.15 1.65 3.67
C THR A 84 12.90 2.15 2.94
N PHE A 85 12.66 3.47 3.01
CA PHE A 85 11.60 4.13 2.26
C PHE A 85 11.89 4.26 0.76
N ASN A 86 13.06 3.78 0.29
CA ASN A 86 13.56 4.11 -1.04
C ASN A 86 12.62 3.71 -2.18
N ARG A 87 11.85 2.64 -1.97
CA ARG A 87 10.89 2.12 -2.94
C ARG A 87 9.44 2.32 -2.54
N PHE A 88 9.16 2.88 -1.36
CA PHE A 88 7.80 2.95 -0.83
C PHE A 88 6.87 3.71 -1.77
N PHE A 89 7.13 5.01 -1.99
CA PHE A 89 6.30 5.85 -2.86
C PHE A 89 6.31 5.39 -4.31
N LEU A 90 7.47 4.93 -4.83
CA LEU A 90 7.56 4.38 -6.19
C LEU A 90 6.66 3.15 -6.39
N THR A 91 6.62 2.27 -5.39
CA THR A 91 5.79 1.05 -5.44
C THR A 91 4.31 1.38 -5.32
N ILE A 92 3.94 2.37 -4.51
CA ILE A 92 2.55 2.85 -4.40
C ILE A 92 2.12 3.54 -5.70
N ALA A 93 2.94 4.46 -6.23
CA ALA A 93 2.65 5.14 -7.50
C ALA A 93 2.48 4.16 -8.66
N TYR A 94 3.34 3.14 -8.74
CA TYR A 94 3.20 2.08 -9.73
C TYR A 94 1.85 1.35 -9.62
N GLN A 95 1.45 0.93 -8.40
CA GLN A 95 0.17 0.26 -8.18
C GLN A 95 -1.03 1.16 -8.52
N LEU A 96 -0.99 2.43 -8.12
CA LEU A 96 -2.03 3.42 -8.45
C LEU A 96 -2.16 3.62 -9.97
N GLY A 97 -1.03 3.76 -10.68
CA GLY A 97 -1.03 3.93 -12.13
C GLY A 97 -1.51 2.71 -12.90
N LEU A 98 -1.35 1.49 -12.36
CA LEU A 98 -1.92 0.28 -12.95
C LEU A 98 -3.45 0.23 -12.83
N GLN A 99 -4.01 0.80 -11.77
CA GLN A 99 -5.43 0.73 -11.48
C GLN A 99 -6.23 1.90 -12.08
N HIS A 100 -5.62 3.08 -12.19
CA HIS A 100 -6.32 4.28 -12.63
C HIS A 100 -5.59 4.97 -13.79
N PRO A 101 -6.16 4.99 -15.02
CA PRO A 101 -5.55 5.64 -16.18
C PRO A 101 -5.24 7.13 -15.98
N LEU A 102 -6.09 7.86 -15.25
CA LEU A 102 -5.85 9.27 -14.92
C LEU A 102 -4.62 9.44 -14.02
N ALA A 103 -4.48 8.61 -12.97
CA ALA A 103 -3.29 8.62 -12.13
C ALA A 103 -2.05 8.22 -12.93
N GLN A 104 -2.16 7.24 -13.82
CA GLN A 104 -1.08 6.79 -14.70
C GLN A 104 -0.53 7.97 -15.52
N GLY A 105 -1.40 8.73 -16.18
CA GLY A 105 -1.00 9.90 -16.98
C GLY A 105 -0.32 10.98 -16.14
N LEU A 106 -0.85 11.29 -14.95
CA LEU A 106 -0.25 12.26 -14.03
C LEU A 106 1.13 11.83 -13.54
N ILE A 107 1.29 10.55 -13.20
CA ILE A 107 2.56 9.96 -12.74
C ILE A 107 3.59 9.97 -13.88
N MET A 108 3.20 9.54 -15.09
CA MET A 108 4.08 9.58 -16.26
C MET A 108 4.54 11.00 -16.57
N LYS A 109 3.63 11.97 -16.52
CA LYS A 109 3.97 13.38 -16.72
C LYS A 109 4.96 13.86 -15.66
N ALA A 110 4.71 13.59 -14.38
CA ALA A 110 5.63 13.98 -13.30
C ALA A 110 7.03 13.40 -13.49
N ILE A 111 7.14 12.13 -13.91
CA ILE A 111 8.42 11.48 -14.21
C ILE A 111 9.09 12.09 -15.44
N SER A 112 8.32 12.42 -16.49
CA SER A 112 8.84 13.08 -17.69
C SER A 112 9.40 14.47 -17.38
N ASP A 113 8.72 15.22 -16.51
CA ASP A 113 9.13 16.57 -16.10
C ASP A 113 10.34 16.54 -15.15
N ASP A 114 10.47 15.49 -14.33
CA ASP A 114 11.51 15.34 -13.31
C ASP A 114 11.93 13.87 -13.15
N PRO A 115 12.81 13.33 -14.02
CA PRO A 115 13.22 11.92 -13.96
C PRO A 115 13.93 11.53 -12.66
N ALA A 116 14.49 12.50 -11.94
CA ALA A 116 15.12 12.28 -10.64
C ALA A 116 14.11 11.73 -9.61
N LEU A 117 12.79 11.89 -9.82
CA LEU A 117 11.77 11.27 -9.00
C LEU A 117 11.91 9.75 -8.86
N LEU A 118 12.53 9.07 -9.82
CA LEU A 118 12.77 7.63 -9.75
C LEU A 118 14.02 7.23 -8.95
N THR A 119 14.86 8.20 -8.56
CA THR A 119 16.15 7.91 -7.93
C THR A 119 16.07 7.97 -6.40
N PRO A 120 16.94 7.24 -5.68
CA PRO A 120 16.98 7.28 -4.23
C PRO A 120 17.40 8.62 -3.63
N GLU A 121 18.11 9.46 -4.38
CA GLU A 121 18.72 10.73 -3.94
C GLU A 121 17.69 11.87 -3.93
N LYS A 122 16.55 11.69 -4.60
CA LYS A 122 15.47 12.69 -4.63
C LYS A 122 14.73 12.78 -3.30
N SER A 123 14.20 13.97 -3.04
CA SER A 123 13.35 14.26 -1.87
C SER A 123 12.19 13.27 -1.77
N ARG A 124 12.02 12.69 -0.59
CA ARG A 124 10.90 11.80 -0.27
C ARG A 124 9.57 12.55 -0.25
N LEU A 125 9.61 13.83 0.12
CA LEU A 125 8.44 14.69 0.06
C LEU A 125 8.01 14.90 -1.40
N ASP A 126 8.96 15.18 -2.30
CA ASP A 126 8.65 15.34 -3.73
C ASP A 126 8.05 14.06 -4.33
N GLN A 127 8.62 12.90 -3.99
CA GLN A 127 8.09 11.61 -4.44
C GLN A 127 6.68 11.37 -3.90
N LEU A 128 6.44 11.64 -2.62
CA LEU A 128 5.10 11.51 -2.03
C LEU A 128 4.10 12.45 -2.72
N GLU A 129 4.45 13.72 -2.84
CA GLU A 129 3.55 14.73 -3.37
C GLU A 129 3.25 14.49 -4.84
N LYS A 130 4.29 14.36 -5.68
CA LYS A 130 4.13 14.30 -7.14
C LYS A 130 3.66 12.93 -7.64
N LEU A 131 4.07 11.83 -7.01
CA LEU A 131 3.76 10.49 -7.50
C LEU A 131 2.56 9.83 -6.80
N VAL A 132 2.14 10.33 -5.64
CA VAL A 132 1.06 9.68 -4.86
C VAL A 132 -0.05 10.67 -4.49
N ALA A 133 0.27 11.73 -3.74
CA ALA A 133 -0.76 12.61 -3.19
C ALA A 133 -1.50 13.42 -4.26
N LEU A 134 -0.77 14.00 -5.23
CA LEU A 134 -1.39 14.74 -6.33
C LEU A 134 -2.27 13.84 -7.23
N PRO A 135 -1.80 12.65 -7.69
CA PRO A 135 -2.67 11.71 -8.39
C PRO A 135 -3.93 11.34 -7.61
N LEU A 136 -3.82 11.00 -6.32
CA LEU A 136 -4.98 10.66 -5.48
C LEU A 136 -5.98 11.82 -5.32
N LYS A 137 -5.48 13.05 -5.13
CA LYS A 137 -6.35 14.24 -5.04
C LYS A 137 -7.15 14.51 -6.32
N GLN A 138 -6.63 14.12 -7.49
CA GLN A 138 -7.34 14.28 -8.76
C GLN A 138 -8.32 13.13 -9.03
N LEU A 139 -8.13 11.96 -8.41
CA LEU A 139 -9.12 10.88 -8.46
C LEU A 139 -10.31 11.12 -7.53
N ALA A 140 -10.12 11.90 -6.46
CA ALA A 140 -11.15 12.23 -5.48
C ALA A 140 -12.06 13.40 -5.90
N ARG A 141 -11.90 13.93 -7.12
CA ARG A 141 -12.70 15.00 -7.72
C ARG A 141 -13.57 14.44 -8.82
#